data_AF-A0A951I8D8-F1
#
_entry.id   AF-A0A951I8D8-F1
#
_cell.length_a   1.000
_cell.length_b   1.000
_cell.length_c   1.000
_cell.angle_alpha   90.00
_cell.angle_beta   90.00
_cell.angle_gamma   90.00
#
_symmetry.space_group_name_H-M   'P 1'
#
loop_
_entity.id
_entity.type
_entity.pdbx_description
1 polymer ?
#
loop_
_entity_poly.entity_id
_entity_poly.type
_entity_poly.pdbx_seq_one_letter_code
_entity_poly.pdbx_strand_id
1 'polypeptide(L)'
;MTKLAVAHAQIRSLSDDFEADERRSKGAVLITIILCVPVIITLAFAIASALQPQFIYRYCLIVVLVAAVSFLAWIFAKKGHTRITAIAYIGFLILMIFGFSWTGGGIRGHGVKLLPIVVLFGGLTLGKKGIWTFGIISILGGLGFVIADQFDLLPVKQALGNSALINWIYATTSILMLCYFENLSVALLRRALHKSKAELELRTQSEAALRARNAKLSEIAFLQSHEVRRPVSNVLGLIKLIRFENVNDPHNLEIIPKLEVAAKELDAIIHQIVQKTGEIKAMPGIETENETTPL
;
A
#
# COMPACT_ATOMS: atom_id res chain seq x y z
N MET A 1 -14.78 25.51 -13.52
CA MET A 1 -14.48 25.18 -12.10
C MET A 1 -14.85 23.74 -11.70
N THR A 2 -15.51 22.95 -12.56
CA THR A 2 -16.02 21.60 -12.25
C THR A 2 -14.98 20.47 -12.30
N LYS A 3 -14.04 20.48 -13.24
CA LYS A 3 -13.03 19.39 -13.37
C LYS A 3 -12.03 19.32 -12.23
N LEU A 4 -11.61 20.46 -11.68
CA LEU A 4 -10.65 20.53 -10.58
C LEU A 4 -11.26 20.05 -9.24
N ALA A 5 -12.54 20.38 -9.02
CA ALA A 5 -13.29 19.93 -7.84
C ALA A 5 -13.55 18.41 -7.86
N VAL A 6 -13.89 17.85 -9.04
CA VAL A 6 -14.05 16.40 -9.22
C VAL A 6 -12.73 15.67 -9.03
N ALA A 7 -11.62 16.18 -9.58
CA ALA A 7 -10.29 15.61 -9.38
C ALA A 7 -9.87 15.60 -7.90
N HIS A 8 -10.11 16.69 -7.16
CA HIS A 8 -9.83 16.74 -5.73
C HIS A 8 -10.71 15.78 -4.92
N ALA A 9 -11.99 15.65 -5.25
CA ALA A 9 -12.89 14.70 -4.59
C ALA A 9 -12.42 13.25 -4.80
N GLN A 10 -11.98 12.91 -6.01
CA GLN A 10 -11.50 11.57 -6.35
C GLN A 10 -10.13 11.25 -5.73
N ILE A 11 -9.23 12.22 -5.61
CA ILE A 11 -7.95 12.04 -4.88
C ILE A 11 -8.23 11.80 -3.40
N ARG A 12 -9.18 12.54 -2.82
CA ARG A 12 -9.55 12.38 -1.41
C ARG A 12 -10.17 11.01 -1.13
N SER A 13 -11.09 10.55 -1.97
CA SER A 13 -11.67 9.20 -1.81
C SER A 13 -10.62 8.09 -1.94
N LEU A 14 -9.68 8.21 -2.88
CA LEU A 14 -8.59 7.25 -3.02
C LEU A 14 -7.67 7.22 -1.79
N SER A 15 -7.38 8.40 -1.22
CA SER A 15 -6.60 8.54 0.01
C SER A 15 -7.30 7.87 1.19
N ASP A 16 -8.60 8.09 1.34
CA ASP A 16 -9.40 7.53 2.42
C ASP A 16 -9.49 5.99 2.32
N ASP A 17 -9.66 5.45 1.11
CA ASP A 17 -9.67 4.00 0.86
C ASP A 17 -8.31 3.36 1.16
N PHE A 18 -7.21 4.03 0.79
CA PHE A 18 -5.85 3.57 1.10
C PHE A 18 -5.60 3.53 2.62
N GLU A 19 -5.99 4.59 3.34
CA GLU A 19 -5.88 4.62 4.80
C GLU A 19 -6.74 3.52 5.46
N ALA A 20 -7.92 3.24 4.93
CA ALA A 20 -8.79 2.18 5.44
C ALA A 20 -8.18 0.78 5.22
N ASP A 21 -7.61 0.52 4.04
CA ASP A 21 -6.89 -0.72 3.73
C ASP A 21 -5.67 -0.91 4.64
N GLU A 22 -4.90 0.16 4.85
CA GLU A 22 -3.75 0.15 5.76
C GLU A 22 -4.16 -0.17 7.21
N ARG A 23 -5.23 0.47 7.71
CA ARG A 23 -5.77 0.20 9.06
C ARG A 23 -6.24 -1.24 9.22
N ARG A 24 -6.90 -1.81 8.19
CA ARG A 24 -7.34 -3.21 8.18
C ARG A 24 -6.16 -4.17 8.18
N SER A 25 -5.15 -3.91 7.34
CA SER A 25 -3.92 -4.71 7.28
C SER A 25 -3.18 -4.73 8.63
N LYS A 26 -2.97 -3.56 9.24
CA LYS A 26 -2.38 -3.45 10.59
C LYS A 26 -3.19 -4.18 11.66
N GLY A 27 -4.52 -4.12 11.58
CA GLY A 27 -5.42 -4.85 12.48
C GLY A 27 -5.29 -6.36 12.36
N ALA A 28 -5.21 -6.89 11.13
CA ALA A 28 -5.01 -8.32 10.89
C ALA A 28 -3.67 -8.80 11.44
N VAL A 29 -2.59 -8.04 11.19
CA VAL A 29 -1.25 -8.32 11.73
C VAL A 29 -1.26 -8.34 13.26
N LEU A 30 -1.89 -7.35 13.90
CA LEU A 30 -2.05 -7.30 15.36
C LEU A 30 -2.75 -8.55 15.89
N ILE A 31 -3.86 -8.97 15.27
CA ILE A 31 -4.61 -10.17 15.67
C ILE A 31 -3.76 -11.43 15.53
N THR A 32 -3.05 -11.60 14.41
CA THR A 32 -2.14 -12.74 14.20
C THR A 32 -1.10 -12.82 15.32
N ILE A 33 -0.54 -11.68 15.72
CA ILE A 33 0.49 -11.62 16.75
C ILE A 33 -0.08 -11.92 18.14
N ILE A 34 -1.25 -11.37 18.47
CA ILE A 34 -1.96 -11.65 19.74
C ILE A 34 -2.27 -13.15 19.88
N LEU A 35 -2.50 -13.87 18.79
CA LEU A 35 -2.78 -15.31 18.81
C LEU A 35 -1.50 -16.16 18.86
N CYS A 36 -0.47 -15.83 18.08
CA CYS A 36 0.73 -16.65 17.97
C CYS A 36 1.70 -16.48 19.15
N VAL A 37 1.88 -15.26 19.66
CA VAL A 37 2.88 -14.97 20.71
C VAL A 37 2.61 -15.74 22.01
N PRO A 38 1.39 -15.75 22.56
CA PRO A 38 1.10 -16.48 23.80
C PRO A 38 1.32 -17.98 23.64
N VAL A 39 1.04 -18.54 22.46
CA VAL A 39 1.25 -19.97 22.17
C VAL A 39 2.75 -20.32 22.22
N ILE A 40 3.60 -19.51 21.56
CA ILE A 40 5.06 -19.70 21.58
C ILE A 40 5.60 -19.59 23.01
N ILE A 41 5.15 -18.57 23.75
CA ILE A 41 5.54 -18.35 25.15
C ILE A 41 5.10 -19.52 26.04
N THR A 42 3.88 -20.00 25.87
CA THR A 42 3.32 -21.14 26.63
C THR A 42 4.13 -22.41 26.39
N LEU A 43 4.47 -22.70 25.13
CA LEU A 43 5.27 -23.88 24.80
C LEU A 43 6.67 -23.82 25.43
N ALA A 44 7.32 -22.65 25.36
CA ALA A 44 8.64 -22.44 25.96
C ALA A 44 8.62 -22.59 27.48
N PHE A 45 7.63 -22.00 28.15
CA PHE A 45 7.50 -22.12 29.60
C PHE A 45 7.06 -23.49 30.08
N ALA A 46 6.27 -24.24 29.29
CA ALA A 46 5.92 -25.63 29.61
C ALA A 46 7.15 -26.55 29.61
N ILE A 47 8.06 -26.37 28.64
CA ILE A 47 9.34 -27.10 28.62
C ILE A 47 10.20 -26.68 29.81
N ALA A 48 10.30 -25.37 30.09
CA ALA A 48 11.09 -24.86 31.22
C ALA A 48 10.55 -25.33 32.58
N SER A 49 9.23 -25.42 32.75
CA SER A 49 8.61 -25.87 34.01
C SER A 49 8.85 -27.36 34.28
N ALA A 50 8.91 -28.19 33.22
CA ALA A 50 9.24 -29.60 33.37
C ALA A 50 10.68 -29.81 33.86
N LEU A 51 11.60 -28.93 33.44
CA LEU A 51 13.01 -28.97 33.82
C LEU A 51 13.29 -28.30 35.18
N GLN A 52 12.42 -27.39 35.62
CA GLN A 52 12.56 -26.66 36.87
C GLN A 52 11.24 -26.53 37.65
N PRO A 53 10.80 -27.63 38.30
CA PRO A 53 9.56 -27.64 39.05
C PRO A 53 9.49 -26.58 40.17
N GLN A 54 10.65 -26.19 40.72
CA GLN A 54 10.74 -25.20 41.79
C GLN A 54 10.22 -23.80 41.42
N PHE A 55 10.14 -23.47 40.12
CA PHE A 55 9.67 -22.17 39.64
C PHE A 55 8.31 -22.25 38.93
N ILE A 56 7.58 -23.36 39.09
CA ILE A 56 6.32 -23.63 38.38
C ILE A 56 5.27 -22.52 38.58
N TYR A 57 5.12 -22.01 39.81
CA TYR A 57 4.16 -20.95 40.11
C TYR A 57 4.43 -19.68 39.30
N ARG A 58 5.71 -19.33 39.13
CA ARG A 58 6.13 -18.15 38.37
C ARG A 58 5.83 -18.32 36.88
N TYR A 59 6.14 -19.49 36.31
CA TYR A 59 5.85 -19.78 34.91
C TYR A 59 4.35 -19.82 34.61
N CYS A 60 3.56 -20.47 35.47
CA CYS A 60 2.10 -20.47 35.35
C CYS A 60 1.52 -19.07 35.44
N LEU A 61 2.00 -18.23 36.37
CA LEU A 61 1.54 -16.86 36.53
C LEU A 61 1.80 -16.03 35.27
N ILE A 62 2.99 -16.14 34.66
CA ILE A 62 3.32 -15.47 33.38
C ILE A 62 2.37 -15.92 32.28
N VAL A 63 2.21 -17.24 32.10
CA VAL A 63 1.36 -17.81 31.03
C VAL A 63 -0.09 -17.36 31.18
N VAL A 64 -0.65 -17.44 32.39
CA VAL A 64 -2.04 -17.04 32.65
C VAL A 64 -2.25 -15.55 32.41
N LEU A 65 -1.34 -14.69 32.89
CA LEU A 65 -1.45 -13.25 32.66
C LEU A 65 -1.34 -12.89 31.18
N VAL A 66 -0.36 -13.45 30.47
CA VAL A 66 -0.20 -13.20 29.02
C VAL A 66 -1.44 -13.69 28.27
N ALA A 67 -1.94 -14.89 28.58
CA ALA A 67 -3.13 -15.45 27.93
C ALA A 67 -4.38 -14.58 28.19
N ALA A 68 -4.61 -14.16 29.44
CA ALA A 68 -5.75 -13.33 29.81
C ALA A 68 -5.73 -11.96 29.10
N VAL A 69 -4.59 -11.27 29.11
CA VAL A 69 -4.45 -9.98 28.44
C VAL A 69 -4.49 -10.12 26.92
N SER A 70 -3.95 -11.20 26.35
CA SER A 70 -4.06 -11.49 24.91
C SER A 70 -5.50 -11.75 24.49
N PHE A 71 -6.27 -12.47 25.30
CA PHE A 71 -7.69 -12.71 25.04
C PHE A 71 -8.49 -11.39 25.05
N LEU A 72 -8.24 -10.52 26.04
CA LEU A 72 -8.85 -9.18 26.08
C LEU A 72 -8.44 -8.33 24.87
N ALA A 73 -7.15 -8.28 24.56
CA ALA A 73 -6.63 -7.55 23.41
C ALA A 73 -7.24 -8.06 22.09
N TRP A 74 -7.45 -9.37 21.95
CA TRP A 74 -8.11 -9.95 20.79
C TRP A 74 -9.55 -9.45 20.60
N ILE A 75 -10.33 -9.35 21.69
CA ILE A 75 -11.69 -8.80 21.67
C ILE A 75 -11.68 -7.33 21.22
N PHE A 76 -10.80 -6.50 21.78
CA PHE A 76 -10.73 -5.07 21.42
C PHE A 76 -10.17 -4.84 20.01
N ALA A 77 -9.22 -5.67 19.56
CA ALA A 77 -8.70 -5.64 18.21
C ALA A 77 -9.81 -5.94 17.18
N LYS A 78 -10.68 -6.93 17.47
CA LYS A 78 -11.86 -7.23 16.64
C LYS A 78 -12.87 -6.09 16.58
N LYS A 79 -12.98 -5.28 17.64
CA LYS A 79 -13.83 -4.07 17.68
C LYS A 79 -13.26 -2.87 16.92
N GLY A 80 -12.17 -3.03 16.15
CA GLY A 80 -11.61 -1.98 15.30
C GLY A 80 -10.71 -0.95 16.00
N HIS A 81 -10.51 -1.05 17.32
CA HIS A 81 -9.67 -0.13 18.09
C HIS A 81 -8.18 -0.55 18.05
N THR A 82 -7.64 -0.77 16.86
CA THR A 82 -6.34 -1.41 16.62
C THR A 82 -5.17 -0.68 17.28
N ARG A 83 -5.09 0.64 17.10
CA ARG A 83 -3.97 1.46 17.62
C ARG A 83 -3.90 1.47 19.15
N ILE A 84 -5.04 1.67 19.81
CA ILE A 84 -5.12 1.71 21.28
C ILE A 84 -4.80 0.32 21.84
N THR A 85 -5.37 -0.73 21.24
CA THR A 85 -5.12 -2.12 21.62
C THR A 85 -3.65 -2.47 21.50
N ALA A 86 -2.99 -2.09 20.40
CA ALA A 86 -1.57 -2.33 20.21
C ALA A 86 -0.71 -1.60 21.25
N ILE A 87 -0.96 -0.32 21.52
CA ILE A 87 -0.23 0.45 22.55
C ILE A 87 -0.39 -0.22 23.93
N ALA A 88 -1.62 -0.54 24.31
CA ALA A 88 -1.90 -1.17 25.60
C ALA A 88 -1.24 -2.54 25.73
N TYR A 89 -1.32 -3.37 24.68
CA TYR A 89 -0.76 -4.71 24.67
C TYR A 89 0.78 -4.70 24.68
N ILE A 90 1.42 -3.85 23.87
CA ILE A 90 2.88 -3.70 23.87
C ILE A 90 3.37 -3.14 25.21
N GLY A 91 2.69 -2.12 25.75
CA GLY A 91 3.01 -1.56 27.06
C GLY A 91 2.92 -2.60 28.16
N PHE A 92 1.87 -3.43 28.14
CA PHE A 92 1.74 -4.57 29.03
C PHE A 92 2.90 -5.56 28.90
N LEU A 93 3.27 -5.97 27.68
CA LEU A 93 4.38 -6.91 27.47
C LEU A 93 5.70 -6.35 28.00
N ILE A 94 6.00 -5.07 27.77
CA ILE A 94 7.23 -4.42 28.28
C ILE A 94 7.21 -4.35 29.81
N LEU A 95 6.09 -3.90 30.41
CA LEU A 95 5.95 -3.83 31.86
C LEU A 95 6.07 -5.21 32.51
N MET A 96 5.47 -6.23 31.89
CA MET A 96 5.56 -7.61 32.33
C MET A 96 7.01 -8.11 32.25
N ILE A 97 7.70 -7.88 31.13
CA ILE A 97 9.14 -8.22 30.99
C ILE A 97 9.95 -7.53 32.08
N PHE A 98 9.70 -6.26 32.36
CA PHE A 98 10.42 -5.55 33.42
C PHE A 98 10.12 -6.08 34.81
N GLY A 99 8.86 -6.33 35.15
CA GLY A 99 8.46 -6.86 36.46
C GLY A 99 9.06 -8.25 36.74
N PHE A 100 9.05 -9.15 35.75
CA PHE A 100 9.69 -10.46 35.91
C PHE A 100 11.20 -10.37 35.84
N SER A 101 11.79 -9.50 35.02
CA SER A 101 13.24 -9.32 35.04
C SER A 101 13.74 -8.76 36.38
N TRP A 102 12.98 -7.88 37.04
CA TRP A 102 13.31 -7.37 38.37
C TRP A 102 13.49 -8.48 39.40
N THR A 103 12.58 -9.45 39.39
CA THR A 103 12.65 -10.64 40.27
C THR A 103 13.50 -11.77 39.69
N GLY A 104 14.12 -11.56 38.52
CA GLY A 104 14.56 -12.62 37.61
C GLY A 104 16.01 -12.60 37.18
N GLY A 105 16.87 -11.81 37.84
CA GLY A 105 18.25 -11.60 37.43
C GLY A 105 18.50 -10.28 36.68
N GLY A 106 17.53 -9.37 36.65
CA GLY A 106 17.64 -8.05 36.01
C GLY A 106 17.99 -8.16 34.52
N ILE A 107 19.07 -7.48 34.12
CA ILE A 107 19.58 -7.49 32.73
C ILE A 107 20.05 -8.87 32.26
N ARG A 108 20.47 -9.74 33.20
CA ARG A 108 20.91 -11.11 32.90
C ARG A 108 19.73 -12.07 32.75
N GLY A 109 18.52 -11.65 33.12
CA GLY A 109 17.31 -12.46 33.02
C GLY A 109 16.89 -12.77 31.59
N HIS A 110 16.24 -13.91 31.39
CA HIS A 110 15.81 -14.36 30.06
C HIS A 110 14.78 -13.43 29.39
N GLY A 111 13.94 -12.74 30.17
CA GLY A 111 12.89 -11.86 29.65
C GLY A 111 13.42 -10.66 28.86
N VAL A 112 14.58 -10.12 29.24
CA VAL A 112 15.19 -8.95 28.56
C VAL A 112 15.53 -9.26 27.10
N LYS A 113 15.86 -10.52 26.79
CA LYS A 113 16.16 -10.98 25.42
C LYS A 113 14.97 -10.84 24.47
N LEU A 114 13.74 -10.73 24.99
CA LEU A 114 12.51 -10.55 24.20
C LEU A 114 12.22 -9.08 23.87
N LEU A 115 12.89 -8.11 24.51
CA LEU A 115 12.60 -6.67 24.29
C LEU A 115 12.72 -6.24 22.81
N PRO A 116 13.79 -6.61 22.06
CA PRO A 116 13.89 -6.23 20.64
C PRO A 116 12.72 -6.76 19.80
N ILE A 117 12.20 -7.94 20.13
CA ILE A 117 11.07 -8.58 19.44
C ILE A 117 9.78 -7.79 19.70
N VAL A 118 9.56 -7.37 20.95
CA VAL A 118 8.40 -6.54 21.32
C VAL A 118 8.47 -5.15 20.68
N VAL A 119 9.67 -4.59 20.51
CA VAL A 119 9.89 -3.33 19.78
C VAL A 119 9.59 -3.49 18.28
N LEU A 120 10.05 -4.59 17.66
CA LEU A 120 9.76 -4.91 16.26
C LEU A 120 8.25 -5.05 16.02
N PHE A 121 7.54 -5.71 16.94
CA PHE A 121 6.09 -5.77 16.95
C PHE A 121 5.41 -4.39 17.00
N GLY A 122 5.94 -3.47 17.82
CA GLY A 122 5.50 -2.07 17.83
C GLY A 122 5.70 -1.37 16.49
N GLY A 123 6.77 -1.69 15.76
CA GLY A 123 6.98 -1.18 14.40
C GLY A 123 5.94 -1.65 13.39
N LEU A 124 5.61 -2.95 13.41
CA LEU A 124 4.65 -3.52 12.47
C LEU A 124 3.21 -3.04 12.69
N THR A 125 2.84 -2.76 13.94
CA THR A 125 1.46 -2.38 14.29
C THR A 125 1.23 -0.88 14.40
N LEU A 126 2.20 -0.12 14.93
CA LEU A 126 2.09 1.32 15.20
C LEU A 126 2.95 2.18 14.26
N GLY A 127 3.75 1.54 13.40
CA GLY A 127 4.62 2.20 12.44
C GLY A 127 5.90 2.80 13.06
N LYS A 128 6.59 3.63 12.28
CA LYS A 128 7.93 4.16 12.62
C LYS A 128 8.03 4.84 13.99
N LYS A 129 6.97 5.55 14.42
CA LYS A 129 6.98 6.24 15.72
C LYS A 129 6.98 5.24 16.88
N GLY A 130 6.25 4.14 16.75
CA GLY A 130 6.18 3.08 17.75
C GLY A 130 7.55 2.44 18.02
N ILE A 131 8.35 2.22 16.97
CA ILE A 131 9.71 1.66 17.08
C ILE A 131 10.57 2.49 18.02
N TRP A 132 10.64 3.81 17.76
CA TRP A 132 11.47 4.71 18.56
C TRP A 132 10.93 4.87 19.98
N THR A 133 9.62 5.01 20.17
CA THR A 133 9.05 5.17 21.52
C THR A 133 9.30 3.95 22.40
N PHE A 134 8.98 2.74 21.91
CA PHE A 134 9.17 1.53 22.70
C PHE A 134 10.63 1.08 22.76
N GLY A 135 11.43 1.40 21.74
CA GLY A 135 12.87 1.21 21.75
C GLY A 135 13.55 2.04 22.85
N ILE A 136 13.23 3.33 22.95
CA ILE A 136 13.76 4.19 24.00
C ILE A 136 13.32 3.70 25.39
N ILE A 137 12.04 3.35 25.57
CA ILE A 137 11.55 2.76 26.84
C ILE A 137 12.32 1.48 27.19
N SER A 138 12.60 0.63 26.22
CA SER A 138 13.35 -0.62 26.41
C SER A 138 14.81 -0.35 26.82
N ILE A 139 15.46 0.62 26.18
CA ILE A 139 16.83 1.04 26.51
C ILE A 139 16.89 1.64 27.92
N LEU A 140 15.97 2.54 28.26
CA LEU A 140 15.91 3.15 29.58
C LEU A 140 15.62 2.12 30.68
N GLY A 141 14.72 1.18 30.44
CA GLY A 141 14.47 0.08 31.39
C GLY A 141 15.69 -0.84 31.55
N GLY A 142 16.42 -1.11 30.47
CA GLY A 142 17.70 -1.82 30.50
C GLY A 142 18.75 -1.10 31.35
N LEU A 143 18.90 0.21 31.17
CA LEU A 143 19.77 1.05 32.00
C LEU A 143 19.32 1.04 33.47
N GLY A 144 18.01 1.09 33.72
CA GLY A 144 17.43 0.96 35.04
C GLY A 144 17.84 -0.33 35.75
N PHE A 145 17.92 -1.47 35.02
CA PHE A 145 18.45 -2.71 35.60
C PHE A 145 19.93 -2.66 35.93
N VAL A 146 20.75 -1.99 35.11
CA VAL A 146 22.19 -1.83 35.38
C VAL A 146 22.40 -0.99 36.63
N ILE A 147 21.68 0.11 36.76
CA ILE A 147 21.71 0.96 37.95
C ILE A 147 21.24 0.14 39.17
N ALA A 148 20.13 -0.59 39.05
CA ALA A 148 19.63 -1.43 40.13
C ALA A 148 20.61 -2.55 40.56
N ASP A 149 21.36 -3.12 39.62
CA ASP A 149 22.42 -4.11 39.90
C ASP A 149 23.61 -3.45 40.63
N GLN A 150 24.01 -2.24 40.22
CA GLN A 150 25.13 -1.51 40.82
C GLN A 150 24.87 -1.08 42.27
N PHE A 151 23.62 -0.73 42.59
CA PHE A 151 23.20 -0.32 43.93
C PHE A 151 22.65 -1.48 44.79
N ASP A 152 22.82 -2.73 44.36
CA ASP A 152 22.35 -3.93 45.07
C ASP A 152 20.83 -3.93 45.39
N LEU A 153 20.04 -3.23 44.58
CA LEU A 153 18.58 -3.14 44.70
C LEU A 153 17.87 -4.39 44.14
N LEU A 154 18.56 -5.22 43.37
CA LEU A 154 17.99 -6.42 42.75
C LEU A 154 17.94 -7.60 43.74
N PRO A 155 16.78 -8.24 43.95
CA PRO A 155 16.63 -9.36 44.88
C PRO A 155 17.39 -10.62 44.42
N VAL A 156 17.62 -10.76 43.10
CA VAL A 156 18.38 -11.87 42.52
C VAL A 156 19.26 -11.30 41.40
N LYS A 157 20.57 -11.55 41.47
CA LYS A 157 21.57 -11.03 40.51
C LYS A 157 21.87 -11.96 39.33
N GLN A 158 21.49 -13.23 39.44
CA GLN A 158 21.67 -14.22 38.37
C GLN A 158 20.32 -14.65 37.80
N ALA A 159 20.32 -15.16 36.58
CA ALA A 159 19.09 -15.65 35.97
C ALA A 159 18.55 -16.87 36.75
N LEU A 160 17.22 -17.00 36.83
CA LEU A 160 16.64 -18.22 37.37
C LEU A 160 16.97 -19.38 36.45
N GLY A 161 17.61 -20.41 37.00
CA GLY A 161 17.99 -21.58 36.22
C GLY A 161 19.22 -21.38 35.35
N ASN A 162 20.35 -21.04 35.96
CA ASN A 162 21.66 -20.91 35.30
C ASN A 162 22.24 -22.23 34.71
N SER A 163 21.40 -23.20 34.36
CA SER A 163 21.82 -24.35 33.56
C SER A 163 22.02 -23.91 32.10
N ALA A 164 23.10 -24.39 31.48
CA ALA A 164 23.37 -24.15 30.07
C ALA A 164 22.20 -24.57 29.18
N LEU A 165 21.51 -25.65 29.53
CA LEU A 165 20.35 -26.18 28.79
C LEU A 165 19.17 -25.19 28.81
N ILE A 166 18.91 -24.52 29.93
CA ILE A 166 17.81 -23.57 30.07
C ILE A 166 18.12 -22.27 29.33
N ASN A 167 19.35 -21.79 29.47
CA ASN A 167 19.86 -20.69 28.66
C ASN A 167 19.72 -20.96 27.16
N TRP A 168 20.04 -22.18 26.73
CA TRP A 168 19.90 -22.61 25.33
C TRP A 168 18.44 -22.67 24.89
N ILE A 169 17.51 -23.18 25.70
CA ILE A 169 16.08 -23.19 25.39
C ILE A 169 15.57 -21.76 25.18
N TYR A 170 15.78 -20.85 26.14
CA TYR A 170 15.29 -19.48 26.02
C TYR A 170 15.96 -18.71 24.88
N ALA A 171 17.25 -18.95 24.62
CA ALA A 171 17.94 -18.37 23.47
C ALA A 171 17.32 -18.87 22.15
N THR A 172 17.10 -20.19 22.02
CA THR A 172 16.47 -20.80 20.85
C THR A 172 15.05 -20.28 20.66
N THR A 173 14.23 -20.19 21.71
CA THR A 173 12.89 -19.59 21.63
C THR A 173 12.95 -18.13 21.18
N SER A 174 13.88 -17.34 21.71
CA SER A 174 14.04 -15.92 21.33
C SER A 174 14.44 -15.78 19.86
N ILE A 175 15.37 -16.61 19.38
CA ILE A 175 15.81 -16.63 17.97
C ILE A 175 14.64 -17.05 17.07
N LEU A 176 13.92 -18.13 17.39
CA LEU A 176 12.77 -18.57 16.59
C LEU A 176 11.68 -17.50 16.52
N MET A 177 11.41 -16.83 17.65
CA MET A 177 10.45 -15.74 17.70
C MET A 177 10.94 -14.54 16.85
N LEU A 178 12.21 -14.15 16.96
CA LEU A 178 12.80 -13.11 16.11
C LEU A 178 12.69 -13.45 14.61
N CYS A 179 13.06 -14.68 14.22
CA CYS A 179 12.93 -15.16 12.84
C CYS A 179 11.48 -15.12 12.35
N TYR A 180 10.52 -15.51 13.20
CA TYR A 180 9.10 -15.43 12.87
C TYR A 180 8.66 -13.99 12.58
N PHE A 181 9.04 -13.05 13.45
CA PHE A 181 8.68 -11.64 13.28
C PHE A 181 9.39 -10.98 12.09
N GLU A 182 10.66 -11.28 11.86
CA GLU A 182 11.39 -10.79 10.68
C GLU A 182 10.79 -11.34 9.39
N ASN A 183 10.44 -12.63 9.36
CA ASN A 183 9.77 -13.22 8.19
C ASN A 183 8.40 -12.57 7.94
N LEU A 184 7.63 -12.29 9.00
CA LEU A 184 6.38 -11.55 8.90
C LEU A 184 6.60 -10.13 8.37
N SER A 185 7.62 -9.43 8.87
CA SER A 185 8.03 -8.10 8.43
C SER A 185 8.38 -8.07 6.94
N VAL A 186 9.24 -9.00 6.50
CA VAL A 186 9.65 -9.13 5.10
C VAL A 186 8.46 -9.52 4.21
N ALA A 187 7.58 -10.41 4.65
CA ALA A 187 6.40 -10.80 3.89
C ALA A 187 5.45 -9.61 3.67
N LEU A 188 5.25 -8.76 4.68
CA LEU A 188 4.44 -7.54 4.56
C LEU A 188 5.08 -6.53 3.59
N LEU A 189 6.40 -6.33 3.71
CA LEU A 189 7.14 -5.45 2.82
C LEU A 189 7.06 -5.91 1.36
N ARG A 190 7.27 -7.21 1.10
CA ARG A 190 7.18 -7.78 -0.25
C ARG A 190 5.78 -7.63 -0.85
N ARG A 191 4.72 -7.84 -0.06
CA ARG A 191 3.33 -7.64 -0.51
C ARG A 191 3.06 -6.20 -0.91
N ALA A 192 3.52 -5.23 -0.11
CA ALA A 192 3.38 -3.82 -0.41
C ALA A 192 4.13 -3.43 -1.71
N LEU A 193 5.35 -3.95 -1.86
CA LEU A 193 6.17 -3.71 -3.05
C LEU A 193 5.54 -4.31 -4.33
N HIS A 194 5.03 -5.54 -4.26
CA HIS A 194 4.34 -6.17 -5.39
C HIS A 194 3.06 -5.40 -5.79
N LYS A 195 2.26 -4.95 -4.81
CA LYS A 195 1.06 -4.13 -5.07
C LYS A 195 1.44 -2.82 -5.78
N SER A 196 2.48 -2.14 -5.30
CA SER A 196 2.97 -0.90 -5.90
C SER A 196 3.51 -1.12 -7.33
N LYS A 197 4.23 -2.22 -7.56
CA LYS A 197 4.74 -2.55 -8.90
C LYS A 197 3.60 -2.83 -9.89
N ALA A 198 2.59 -3.60 -9.49
CA ALA A 198 1.43 -3.88 -10.32
C ALA A 198 0.63 -2.61 -10.66
N GLU A 199 0.46 -1.70 -9.69
CA GLU A 199 -0.20 -0.40 -9.92
C GLU A 199 0.61 0.46 -10.91
N LEU A 200 1.94 0.47 -10.80
CA LEU A 200 2.81 1.19 -11.73
C LEU A 200 2.69 0.62 -13.15
N GLU A 201 2.71 -0.69 -13.31
CA GLU A 201 2.54 -1.35 -14.62
C GLU A 201 1.20 -0.95 -15.26
N LEU A 202 0.09 -0.99 -14.52
CA LEU A 202 -1.22 -0.53 -15.01
C LEU A 202 -1.21 0.95 -15.40
N ARG A 203 -0.60 1.83 -14.59
CA ARG A 203 -0.49 3.25 -14.92
C ARG A 203 0.31 3.48 -16.19
N THR A 204 1.45 2.80 -16.36
CA THR A 204 2.28 2.92 -17.57
C THR A 204 1.56 2.45 -18.83
N GLN A 205 0.77 1.36 -18.75
CA GLN A 205 -0.05 0.89 -19.87
C GLN A 205 -1.15 1.89 -20.23
N SER A 206 -1.84 2.44 -19.24
CA SER A 206 -2.87 3.47 -19.44
C SER A 206 -2.28 4.73 -20.08
N GLU A 207 -1.12 5.18 -19.61
CA GLU A 207 -0.42 6.33 -20.17
C GLU A 207 0.02 6.08 -21.61
N ALA A 208 0.54 4.89 -21.93
CA ALA A 208 0.91 4.51 -23.28
C ALA A 208 -0.30 4.52 -24.24
N ALA A 209 -1.46 3.99 -23.79
CA ALA A 209 -2.70 4.03 -24.55
C ALA A 209 -3.19 5.47 -24.79
N LEU A 210 -3.14 6.34 -23.77
CA LEU A 210 -3.49 7.75 -23.91
C LEU A 210 -2.56 8.49 -24.88
N ARG A 211 -1.25 8.23 -24.81
CA ARG A 211 -0.28 8.81 -25.75
C ARG A 211 -0.56 8.37 -27.19
N ALA A 212 -0.87 7.09 -27.42
CA ALA A 212 -1.24 6.59 -28.75
C ALA A 212 -2.50 7.28 -29.29
N ARG A 213 -3.52 7.47 -28.44
CA ARG A 213 -4.75 8.20 -28.82
C ARG A 213 -4.45 9.67 -29.14
N ASN A 214 -3.67 10.35 -28.31
CA ASN A 214 -3.29 11.75 -28.55
C ASN A 214 -2.48 11.92 -29.84
N ALA A 215 -1.59 10.98 -30.17
CA ALA A 215 -0.86 11.01 -31.43
C ALA A 215 -1.80 10.94 -32.65
N LYS A 216 -2.81 10.04 -32.63
CA LYS A 216 -3.81 9.97 -33.70
C LYS A 216 -4.71 11.22 -33.76
N LEU A 217 -5.14 11.76 -32.62
CA LEU A 217 -5.89 13.01 -32.59
C LEU A 217 -5.09 14.17 -33.18
N SER A 218 -3.78 14.23 -32.90
CA SER A 218 -2.87 15.21 -33.49
C SER A 218 -2.76 15.06 -35.00
N GLU A 219 -2.72 13.82 -35.51
CA GLU A 219 -2.73 13.55 -36.96
C GLU A 219 -4.03 14.01 -37.62
N ILE A 220 -5.19 13.75 -37.01
CA ILE A 220 -6.49 14.23 -37.50
C ILE A 220 -6.54 15.77 -37.49
N ALA A 221 -6.10 16.41 -36.41
CA ALA A 221 -6.06 17.86 -36.32
C ALA A 221 -5.17 18.48 -37.41
N PHE A 222 -4.08 17.82 -37.78
CA PHE A 222 -3.23 18.23 -38.90
C PHE A 222 -3.97 18.15 -40.24
N LEU A 223 -4.61 17.01 -40.56
CA LEU A 223 -5.42 16.85 -41.78
C LEU A 223 -6.53 17.90 -41.87
N GLN A 224 -7.22 18.15 -40.76
CA GLN A 224 -8.32 19.10 -40.72
C GLN A 224 -7.88 20.56 -40.91
N SER A 225 -6.74 20.96 -40.33
CA SER A 225 -6.30 22.37 -40.36
C SER A 225 -5.46 22.72 -41.59
N HIS A 226 -4.69 21.76 -42.11
CA HIS A 226 -3.75 21.99 -43.20
C HIS A 226 -4.26 21.44 -44.54
N GLU A 227 -4.59 20.15 -44.58
CA GLU A 227 -4.93 19.48 -45.83
C GLU A 227 -6.32 19.90 -46.34
N VAL A 228 -7.34 19.98 -45.47
CA VAL A 228 -8.69 20.43 -45.85
C VAL A 228 -8.70 21.87 -46.36
N ARG A 229 -7.82 22.74 -45.85
CA ARG A 229 -7.82 24.17 -46.17
C ARG A 229 -7.49 24.45 -47.64
N ARG A 230 -6.63 23.64 -48.26
CA ARG A 230 -6.19 23.79 -49.64
C ARG A 230 -7.35 23.64 -50.65
N PRO A 231 -8.07 22.50 -50.73
CA PRO A 231 -9.18 22.36 -51.66
C PRO A 231 -10.35 23.29 -51.33
N VAL A 232 -10.61 23.61 -50.05
CA VAL A 232 -11.61 24.63 -49.68
C VAL A 232 -11.26 26.01 -50.25
N SER A 233 -10.00 26.42 -50.16
CA SER A 233 -9.55 27.69 -50.73
C SER A 233 -9.65 27.69 -52.26
N ASN A 234 -9.33 26.56 -52.91
CA ASN A 234 -9.48 26.38 -54.35
C ASN A 234 -10.95 26.48 -54.78
N VAL A 235 -11.87 25.80 -54.08
CA VAL A 235 -13.31 25.85 -54.33
C VAL A 235 -13.82 27.30 -54.20
N LEU A 236 -13.49 27.98 -53.10
CA LEU A 236 -13.89 29.38 -52.89
C LEU A 236 -13.30 30.33 -53.93
N GLY A 237 -12.06 30.11 -54.36
CA GLY A 237 -11.40 30.88 -55.42
C GLY A 237 -12.07 30.68 -56.78
N LEU A 238 -12.33 29.44 -57.17
CA LEU A 238 -12.97 29.09 -58.44
C LEU A 238 -14.42 29.60 -58.51
N ILE A 239 -15.19 29.48 -57.43
CA ILE A 239 -16.55 30.03 -57.35
C ILE A 239 -16.56 31.55 -57.61
N LYS A 240 -15.57 32.29 -57.13
CA LYS A 240 -15.46 33.75 -57.38
C LYS A 240 -15.14 34.10 -58.83
N LEU A 241 -14.59 33.16 -59.61
CA LEU A 241 -14.26 33.37 -61.02
C LEU A 241 -15.43 33.01 -61.95
N ILE A 242 -16.45 32.30 -61.47
CA ILE A 242 -17.64 31.95 -62.24
C ILE A 242 -18.45 33.22 -62.52
N ARG A 243 -18.79 33.45 -63.79
CA ARG A 243 -19.67 34.54 -64.20
C ARG A 243 -21.12 34.07 -64.22
N PHE A 244 -21.81 34.22 -63.09
CA PHE A 244 -23.19 33.76 -62.92
C PHE A 244 -24.21 34.50 -63.83
N GLU A 245 -23.90 35.71 -64.26
CA GLU A 245 -24.75 36.55 -65.13
C GLU A 245 -24.77 36.07 -66.59
N ASN A 246 -23.76 35.31 -67.02
CA ASN A 246 -23.67 34.75 -68.36
C ASN A 246 -23.20 33.29 -68.29
N VAL A 247 -24.17 32.37 -68.24
CA VAL A 247 -23.94 30.92 -68.14
C VAL A 247 -23.09 30.39 -69.29
N ASN A 248 -23.20 30.99 -70.49
CA ASN A 248 -22.48 30.59 -71.69
C ASN A 248 -21.08 31.24 -71.83
N ASP A 249 -20.56 31.91 -70.78
CA ASP A 249 -19.21 32.46 -70.83
C ASP A 249 -18.17 31.34 -71.10
N PRO A 250 -17.32 31.47 -72.12
CA PRO A 250 -16.32 30.45 -72.45
C PRO A 250 -15.39 30.08 -71.29
N HIS A 251 -15.14 31.00 -70.35
CA HIS A 251 -14.28 30.72 -69.18
C HIS A 251 -14.95 29.77 -68.18
N ASN A 252 -16.29 29.74 -68.11
CA ASN A 252 -17.01 28.83 -67.24
C ASN A 252 -16.75 27.36 -67.63
N LEU A 253 -16.55 27.07 -68.93
CA LEU A 253 -16.19 25.73 -69.44
C LEU A 253 -14.84 25.24 -68.88
N GLU A 254 -13.92 26.13 -68.53
CA GLU A 254 -12.63 25.76 -67.92
C GLU A 254 -12.67 25.73 -66.39
N ILE A 255 -13.52 26.55 -65.76
CA ILE A 255 -13.58 26.68 -64.30
C ILE A 255 -14.37 25.52 -63.67
N ILE A 256 -15.48 25.11 -64.27
CA ILE A 256 -16.35 24.05 -63.73
C ILE A 256 -15.59 22.72 -63.54
N PRO A 257 -14.80 22.22 -64.51
CA PRO A 257 -14.02 20.99 -64.30
C PRO A 257 -12.99 21.13 -63.17
N LYS A 258 -12.35 22.30 -63.02
CA LYS A 258 -11.40 22.56 -61.93
C LYS A 258 -12.09 22.57 -60.56
N LEU A 259 -13.33 23.07 -60.51
CA LEU A 259 -14.15 23.07 -59.30
C LEU A 259 -14.53 21.64 -58.89
N GLU A 260 -14.89 20.81 -59.87
CA GLU A 260 -15.16 19.38 -59.65
C GLU A 260 -13.94 18.65 -59.08
N VAL A 261 -12.74 18.91 -59.62
CA VAL A 261 -11.49 18.33 -59.11
C VAL A 261 -11.24 18.76 -57.66
N ALA A 262 -11.34 20.06 -57.36
CA ALA A 262 -11.11 20.56 -55.99
C ALA A 262 -12.15 20.00 -54.99
N ALA A 263 -13.41 19.83 -55.41
CA ALA A 263 -14.44 19.22 -54.58
C ALA A 263 -14.16 17.72 -54.31
N LYS A 264 -13.69 16.97 -55.32
CA LYS A 264 -13.28 15.56 -55.16
C LYS A 264 -12.05 15.42 -54.24
N GLU A 265 -11.07 16.32 -54.34
CA GLU A 265 -9.93 16.36 -53.43
C GLU A 265 -10.37 16.58 -51.99
N LEU A 266 -11.30 17.52 -51.75
CA LEU A 266 -11.87 17.75 -50.42
C LEU A 266 -12.57 16.51 -49.87
N ASP A 267 -13.43 15.87 -50.69
CA ASP A 267 -14.16 14.67 -50.27
C ASP A 267 -13.23 13.50 -49.91
N ALA A 268 -12.13 13.33 -50.65
CA ALA A 268 -11.11 12.34 -50.35
C ALA A 268 -10.43 12.59 -48.98
N ILE A 269 -10.11 13.85 -48.64
CA ILE A 269 -9.53 14.20 -47.34
C ILE A 269 -10.54 13.98 -46.21
N ILE A 270 -11.82 14.31 -46.44
CA ILE A 270 -12.90 14.04 -45.46
C ILE A 270 -13.01 12.54 -45.20
N HIS A 271 -13.00 11.70 -46.24
CA HIS A 271 -12.99 10.25 -46.08
C HIS A 271 -11.80 9.75 -45.23
N GLN A 272 -10.60 10.30 -45.45
CA GLN A 272 -9.43 9.96 -44.62
C GLN A 272 -9.60 10.35 -43.15
N ILE A 273 -10.17 11.53 -42.87
CA ILE A 273 -10.46 11.98 -41.50
C ILE A 273 -11.48 11.06 -40.83
N VAL A 274 -12.57 10.72 -41.53
CA VAL A 274 -13.61 9.82 -41.02
C VAL A 274 -13.03 8.44 -40.72
N GLN A 275 -12.22 7.89 -41.63
CA GLN A 275 -11.55 6.61 -41.43
C GLN A 275 -10.65 6.64 -40.18
N LYS A 276 -9.75 7.63 -40.06
CA LYS A 276 -8.86 7.77 -38.89
C LYS A 276 -9.61 7.98 -37.59
N THR A 277 -10.73 8.70 -37.63
CA THR A 277 -11.62 8.89 -36.48
C THR A 277 -12.26 7.57 -36.06
N GLY A 278 -12.68 6.74 -37.02
CA GLY A 278 -13.18 5.38 -36.78
C GLY A 278 -12.14 4.47 -36.13
N GLU A 279 -10.89 4.55 -36.57
CA GLU A 279 -9.78 3.80 -35.98
C GLU A 279 -9.51 4.18 -34.51
N ILE A 280 -9.75 5.44 -34.11
CA ILE A 280 -9.65 5.86 -32.70
C ILE A 280 -10.76 5.23 -31.88
N LYS A 281 -12.02 5.25 -32.36
CA LYS A 281 -13.15 4.64 -31.65
C LYS A 281 -12.97 3.13 -31.44
N ALA A 282 -12.28 2.46 -32.36
CA ALA A 282 -11.95 1.04 -32.25
C ALA A 282 -10.80 0.73 -31.27
N MET A 283 -10.13 1.73 -30.71
CA MET A 283 -9.05 1.49 -29.72
C MET A 283 -9.62 1.05 -28.37
N PRO A 284 -8.98 0.08 -27.69
CA PRO A 284 -9.45 -0.46 -26.41
C PRO A 284 -9.53 0.64 -25.33
N GLY A 285 -10.65 0.66 -24.59
CA GLY A 285 -10.94 1.64 -23.52
C GLY A 285 -11.70 2.88 -23.98
N ILE A 286 -12.34 2.84 -25.16
CA ILE A 286 -13.47 3.68 -25.55
C ILE A 286 -14.64 2.71 -25.68
N GLU A 287 -15.19 2.26 -24.56
CA GLU A 287 -16.54 1.68 -24.63
C GLU A 287 -17.44 2.84 -25.04
N THR A 288 -17.79 2.86 -26.32
CA THR A 288 -18.96 3.60 -26.77
C THR A 288 -20.12 2.98 -26.01
N GLU A 289 -20.63 3.72 -25.03
CA GLU A 289 -21.98 3.59 -24.50
C GLU A 289 -22.94 3.75 -25.70
N ASN A 290 -23.06 2.67 -26.49
CA ASN A 290 -23.80 2.67 -27.73
C ASN A 290 -25.26 2.40 -27.37
N GLU A 291 -26.07 3.45 -27.48
CA GLU A 291 -27.19 3.46 -28.43
C GLU A 291 -27.91 2.10 -28.54
N THR A 292 -28.62 1.71 -27.49
CA THR A 292 -29.74 0.78 -27.59
C THR A 292 -30.97 1.42 -26.97
N THR A 293 -31.57 2.36 -27.69
CA THR A 293 -32.98 2.72 -27.49
C THR A 293 -33.63 2.73 -28.88
N PRO A 294 -34.27 1.63 -29.29
CA PRO A 294 -35.17 1.68 -30.43
C PRO A 294 -36.43 2.46 -30.00
N LEU A 295 -36.83 3.40 -30.85
CA LEU A 295 -38.14 4.07 -30.83
C LEU A 295 -39.29 3.06 -30.89
#